data_AF-A0A2E5I8C5-F1
#
_entry.id   AF-A0A2E5I8C5-F1
#
_cell.length_a   1.000
_cell.length_b   1.000
_cell.length_c   1.000
_cell.angle_alpha   90.00
_cell.angle_beta   90.00
_cell.angle_gamma   90.00
#
_symmetry.space_group_name_H-M   'P 1'
#
loop_
_entity.id
_entity.type
_entity.pdbx_description
1 polymer ?
#
loop_
_entity_poly.entity_id
_entity_poly.type
_entity_poly.pdbx_seq_one_letter_code
_entity_poly.pdbx_strand_id
1 'polypeptide(L)' 'MASADRWYLIVITLFAIIAFMPWARTVEVGGMSMFGWLMALLMVFSPAIALVQLLIRKNRGDHSDA' A
#
# COMPACT_ATOMS: atom_id res chain seq x y z
N MET A 1 25.80 16.90 4.81
CA MET A 1 24.94 15.75 4.41
C MET A 1 24.08 15.26 5.57
N ALA A 2 24.65 14.92 6.74
CA ALA A 2 23.86 14.44 7.90
C ALA A 2 22.74 15.39 8.40
N SER A 3 22.90 16.72 8.28
CA SER A 3 21.91 17.70 8.74
C SER A 3 20.64 17.73 7.88
N ALA A 4 20.78 17.48 6.57
CA ALA A 4 19.66 17.47 5.62
C ALA A 4 18.80 16.22 5.81
N ASP A 5 19.42 15.06 6.04
CA ASP A 5 18.69 13.82 6.35
C ASP A 5 17.93 13.93 7.66
N ARG A 6 18.55 14.53 8.69
CA ARG A 6 17.86 14.81 9.96
C ARG A 6 16.66 15.71 9.77
N TRP A 7 16.78 16.75 8.93
CA TRP A 7 15.68 17.65 8.63
C TRP A 7 14.55 16.95 7.87
N TYR A 8 14.90 16.09 6.90
CA TYR A 8 13.94 15.30 6.14
C TYR A 8 13.18 14.32 7.04
N LEU A 9 13.88 13.66 7.96
CA LEU A 9 13.28 12.77 8.96
C LEU A 9 12.35 13.52 9.91
N ILE A 10 12.72 14.73 10.32
CA ILE A 10 11.87 15.58 11.18
C ILE A 10 10.60 16.00 10.43
N VAL A 11 10.74 16.45 9.17
CA VAL A 11 9.61 16.90 8.34
C VAL A 11 8.66 15.75 8.04
N ILE A 12 9.16 14.57 7.66
CA ILE A 12 8.30 13.43 7.35
C ILE A 12 7.62 12.87 8.60
N THR A 13 8.30 12.94 9.76
CA THR A 13 7.71 12.54 11.05
C THR A 13 6.61 13.52 11.47
N LEU A 14 6.85 14.83 11.37
CA LEU A 14 5.83 15.85 11.64
C LEU A 14 4.64 15.72 10.68
N PHE A 15 4.90 15.47 9.40
CA PHE A 15 3.87 15.22 8.40
C PHE A 15 3.04 13.98 8.74
N ALA A 16 3.68 12.87 9.12
CA ALA A 16 2.99 11.65 9.53
C ALA A 16 2.15 11.91 10.79
N ILE A 17 2.68 12.61 11.79
CA ILE A 17 1.91 12.96 12.99
C ILE A 17 0.69 13.81 12.61
N ILE A 18 0.83 14.84 11.80
CA ILE A 18 -0.29 15.71 11.41
C ILE A 18 -1.31 14.96 10.56
N ALA A 19 -0.86 14.15 9.59
CA ALA A 19 -1.72 13.39 8.69
C ALA A 19 -2.51 12.30 9.43
N PHE A 20 -1.94 11.72 10.48
CA PHE A 20 -2.55 10.64 11.26
C PHE A 20 -3.10 11.09 12.62
N MET A 21 -2.95 12.37 13.01
CA MET A 21 -3.50 12.91 14.27
C MET A 21 -4.99 13.21 14.09
N PRO A 22 -5.88 12.54 14.85
CA PRO A 22 -7.31 12.65 14.67
C PRO A 22 -7.84 13.94 15.32
N TRP A 23 -7.87 15.03 14.56
CA TRP A 23 -8.22 16.38 15.06
C TRP A 23 -9.71 16.57 15.44
N ALA A 24 -10.58 15.65 15.02
CA ALA A 24 -11.98 15.64 15.38
C ALA A 24 -12.42 14.19 15.53
N ARG A 25 -13.15 13.83 16.59
CA ARG A 25 -13.59 12.44 16.87
C ARG A 25 -14.32 11.71 15.72
N THR A 26 -14.63 12.37 14.61
CA THR A 26 -15.04 11.78 13.33
C THR A 26 -13.95 10.96 12.61
N VAL A 27 -12.66 11.17 12.93
CA VAL A 27 -11.54 10.45 12.29
C VAL A 27 -11.42 9.00 12.76
N GLU A 28 -12.11 8.58 13.82
CA GLU A 28 -12.11 7.18 14.27
C GLU A 28 -12.77 6.28 13.21
N VAL A 29 -13.87 6.74 12.60
CA VAL A 29 -14.55 6.05 11.49
C VAL A 29 -13.75 6.18 10.19
N GLY A 30 -13.15 7.35 9.93
CA GLY A 30 -12.34 7.59 8.73
C GLY A 30 -11.03 6.78 8.70
N GLY A 31 -10.31 6.74 9.82
CA GLY A 31 -9.09 5.96 10.00
C GLY A 31 -9.36 4.46 9.98
N MET A 32 -10.40 3.98 10.66
CA MET A 32 -10.80 2.56 10.61
C MET A 32 -11.23 2.15 9.20
N SER A 33 -11.95 3.00 8.48
CA SER A 33 -12.34 2.74 7.09
C SER A 33 -11.12 2.68 6.18
N MET A 34 -10.18 3.64 6.30
CA MET A 34 -8.97 3.69 5.48
C MET A 34 -8.04 2.50 5.77
N PHE A 35 -7.86 2.12 7.04
CA PHE A 35 -7.11 0.92 7.41
C PHE A 35 -7.79 -0.37 6.92
N GLY A 36 -9.11 -0.46 7.00
CA GLY A 36 -9.88 -1.60 6.49
C GLY A 36 -9.76 -1.74 4.96
N TRP A 37 -9.86 -0.63 4.23
CA TRP A 37 -9.67 -0.61 2.78
C TRP A 37 -8.23 -0.95 2.37
N LEU A 38 -7.23 -0.48 3.12
CA LEU A 38 -5.84 -0.83 2.90
C LEU A 38 -5.62 -2.34 3.14
N MET A 39 -6.14 -2.90 4.22
CA MET A 39 -6.03 -4.33 4.51
C MET A 39 -6.75 -5.18 3.44
N ALA A 40 -7.93 -4.75 2.99
CA ALA A 40 -8.67 -5.41 1.92
C ALA A 40 -7.88 -5.41 0.60
N LEU A 41 -7.29 -4.27 0.20
CA LEU A 41 -6.41 -4.19 -0.96
C LEU A 41 -5.25 -5.19 -0.84
N LEU A 42 -4.54 -5.18 0.28
CA LEU A 42 -3.40 -6.08 0.51
C LEU A 42 -3.80 -7.56 0.45
N MET A 43 -4.98 -7.92 0.99
CA MET A 43 -5.51 -9.28 0.95
C MET A 43 -5.90 -9.72 -0.47
N VAL A 44 -6.37 -8.79 -1.31
CA VAL A 44 -6.74 -9.06 -2.72
C VAL A 44 -5.50 -9.12 -3.63
N PHE A 45 -4.46 -8.33 -3.35
CA PHE A 45 -3.22 -8.36 -4.13
C PHE A 45 -2.55 -9.74 -4.12
N SER A 46 -2.57 -10.45 -2.99
CA SER A 46 -1.96 -11.78 -2.88
C SER A 46 -2.48 -12.81 -3.90
N PRO A 47 -3.80 -13.11 -3.95
CA PRO A 47 -4.35 -14.02 -4.95
C PRO A 47 -4.33 -13.42 -6.36
N ALA A 48 -4.43 -12.09 -6.52
CA ALA A 48 -4.35 -11.45 -7.83
C ALA A 48 -2.98 -11.69 -8.50
N ILE A 49 -1.88 -11.57 -7.74
CA ILE A 49 -0.53 -11.85 -8.25
C ILE A 49 -0.39 -13.34 -8.60
N ALA A 50 -0.93 -14.24 -7.79
CA ALA A 50 -0.91 -15.67 -8.07
C ALA A 50 -1.68 -16.02 -9.35
N LEU A 51 -2.87 -15.42 -9.56
CA LEU A 51 -3.67 -15.55 -10.77
C LEU A 51 -2.93 -15.02 -12.00
N VAL A 52 -2.30 -13.85 -11.90
CA VAL A 52 -1.53 -13.24 -12.99
C VAL A 52 -0.35 -14.14 -13.38
N GLN A 53 0.39 -14.69 -12.42
CA GLN A 53 1.49 -15.62 -12.70
C GLN A 53 1.00 -16.89 -13.39
N LEU A 54 -0.13 -17.44 -12.96
CA LEU A 54 -0.74 -18.61 -13.59
C LEU A 54 -1.17 -18.31 -15.04
N LEU A 55 -1.77 -17.15 -15.28
CA LEU A 55 -2.22 -16.74 -16.61
C LEU A 55 -1.05 -16.52 -17.57
N ILE A 56 0.02 -15.87 -17.11
CA ILE A 56 1.24 -15.65 -17.88
C ILE A 56 1.89 -17.00 -18.22
N ARG A 57 1.97 -17.92 -17.26
CA ARG A 57 2.53 -19.26 -17.49
C ARG A 57 1.72 -20.05 -18.50
N LYS A 58 0.37 -19.96 -18.45
CA LYS A 58 -0.51 -20.57 -19.44
C LYS A 58 -0.26 -19.99 -20.85
N ASN A 59 -0.24 -18.66 -20.97
CA ASN A 59 -0.10 -18.00 -22.28
C ASN A 59 1.28 -18.25 -22.93
N ARG A 60 2.32 -18.51 -22.13
CA ARG A 60 3.66 -18.84 -22.65
C ARG A 60 3.78 -20.29 -23.13
N GLY A 61 2.91 -21.20 -22.66
CA GLY A 61 2.86 -22.58 -23.14
C GLY A 61 2.25 -22.69 -24.54
N ASP A 62 1.19 -21.93 -24.83
CA ASP A 62 0.49 -21.96 -26.13
C ASP A 62 1.30 -21.38 -27.30
N HIS A 63 2.40 -20.65 -27.05
CA HIS A 63 3.24 -20.03 -28.09
C HIS A 63 4.44 -20.88 -28.53
N SER A 64 4.65 -22.06 -27.94
CA SER A 64 5.73 -22.98 -28.34
C SER A 64 5.27 -24.13 -29.23
N ASP A 65 3.96 -24.24 -29.48
CA ASP A 65 3.35 -25.32 -30.28
C ASP A 65 2.75 -24.83 -31.62
N ALA A 66 3.12 -23.61 -32.08
CA ALA A 66 2.75 -23.05 -33.38
C ALA A 66 4.00 -22.76 -34.23
#